data_AF-A0A7X8T9I0-F1
#
_entry.id   AF-A0A7X8T9I0-F1
#
_cell.length_a   1.000
_cell.length_b   1.000
_cell.length_c   1.000
_cell.angle_alpha   90.00
_cell.angle_beta   90.00
_cell.angle_gamma   90.00
#
_symmetry.space_group_name_H-M   'P 1'
#
loop_
_entity.id
_entity.type
_entity.pdbx_description
1 polymer ?
#
loop_
_entity_poly.entity_id
_entity_poly.type
_entity_poly.pdbx_seq_one_letter_code
_entity_poly.pdbx_strand_id
1 'polypeptide(L)'
;MIKVVYEVVPHDGGWAYRLGEVYSEAFPSHAEALEAARIVAAEQQVGGDSAEISWQDDKGKWHEEYAEGGDRPETEVVDSRWKGGSSADASPGA
;
A
#
# COMPACT_ATOMS: atom_id res chain seq x y z
N MET A 1 -0.78 17.32 1.45
CA MET A 1 -1.17 15.98 1.91
C MET A 1 -1.31 15.08 0.71
N ILE A 2 -0.54 14.01 0.63
CA ILE A 2 -0.63 13.01 -0.46
C ILE A 2 -1.56 11.89 0.04
N LYS A 3 -2.41 11.32 -0.82
CA LYS A 3 -3.26 10.17 -0.46
C LYS A 3 -2.80 8.96 -1.25
N VAL A 4 -2.57 7.84 -0.56
CA VAL A 4 -2.21 6.55 -1.15
C VAL A 4 -3.45 5.67 -1.11
N VAL A 5 -3.84 5.12 -2.25
CA VAL A 5 -5.01 4.24 -2.36
C VAL A 5 -4.57 2.88 -2.90
N TYR A 6 -4.82 1.84 -2.13
CA TYR A 6 -4.62 0.45 -2.56
C TYR A 6 -5.95 -0.13 -3.03
N GLU A 7 -5.97 -0.66 -4.26
CA GLU A 7 -7.15 -1.30 -4.85
C GLU A 7 -6.94 -2.80 -4.96
N VAL A 8 -7.85 -3.61 -4.41
CA VAL A 8 -7.84 -5.06 -4.58
C VAL A 8 -8.57 -5.42 -5.88
N VAL A 9 -7.87 -6.09 -6.80
CA VAL A 9 -8.35 -6.36 -8.17
C VAL A 9 -8.00 -7.78 -8.62
N PRO A 10 -8.79 -8.38 -9.54
CA PRO A 10 -8.39 -9.63 -10.19
C PRO A 10 -7.11 -9.46 -10.99
N HIS A 11 -6.15 -10.38 -10.85
CA HIS A 11 -4.88 -10.34 -11.56
C HIS A 11 -4.29 -11.76 -11.70
N ASP A 12 -3.77 -12.11 -12.88
CA ASP A 12 -3.09 -13.38 -13.17
C ASP A 12 -3.84 -14.65 -12.68
N GLY A 13 -5.17 -14.67 -12.84
CA GLY A 13 -6.00 -15.80 -12.41
C GLY A 13 -6.26 -15.88 -10.90
N GLY A 14 -5.73 -14.94 -10.12
CA GLY A 14 -5.98 -14.74 -8.70
C GLY A 14 -6.38 -13.29 -8.41
N TRP A 15 -5.90 -12.77 -7.28
CA TRP A 15 -6.16 -11.40 -6.80
C TRP A 15 -4.86 -10.70 -6.47
N ALA A 16 -4.75 -9.41 -6.74
CA ALA A 16 -3.62 -8.59 -6.31
C ALA A 16 -4.14 -7.28 -5.74
N TYR A 17 -3.37 -6.62 -4.89
CA TYR A 17 -3.61 -5.21 -4.60
C TYR A 17 -2.69 -4.35 -5.46
N ARG A 18 -3.16 -3.19 -5.90
CA ARG A 18 -2.38 -2.27 -6.72
C ARG A 18 -2.35 -0.87 -6.14
N LEU A 19 -1.26 -0.13 -6.41
CA LEU A 19 -1.15 1.30 -6.18
C LEU A 19 -0.97 1.98 -7.53
N GLY A 20 -2.03 2.64 -8.02
CA GLY A 20 -2.05 3.17 -9.38
C GLY A 20 -1.96 2.04 -10.42
N GLU A 21 -0.83 1.99 -11.15
CA GLU A 21 -0.59 1.00 -12.21
C GLU A 21 0.35 -0.15 -11.76
N VAL A 22 0.84 -0.11 -10.52
CA VAL A 22 1.77 -1.12 -9.98
C VAL A 22 1.01 -2.17 -9.18
N TYR A 23 1.18 -3.43 -9.54
CA TYR A 23 0.52 -4.59 -8.92
C TYR A 23 1.43 -5.31 -7.93
N SER A 24 0.85 -5.86 -6.87
CA SER A 24 1.50 -6.87 -6.02
C SER A 24 1.65 -8.21 -6.76
N GLU A 25 2.26 -9.18 -6.10
CA GLU A 25 2.10 -10.59 -6.50
C GLU A 25 0.63 -11.02 -6.47
N ALA A 26 0.31 -12.09 -7.19
CA ALA A 26 -1.02 -12.67 -7.23
C ALA A 26 -1.24 -13.63 -6.06
N PHE A 27 -2.29 -13.36 -5.29
CA PHE A 27 -2.80 -14.18 -4.22
C PHE A 27 -3.90 -15.14 -4.73
N PRO A 28 -4.00 -16.36 -4.18
CA PRO A 28 -5.02 -17.32 -4.57
C PRO A 28 -6.43 -16.91 -4.15
N SER A 29 -6.58 -16.00 -3.17
CA SER A 29 -7.89 -15.53 -2.71
C SER A 29 -7.95 -14.02 -2.53
N HIS A 30 -9.15 -13.48 -2.74
CA HIS A 30 -9.47 -12.08 -2.49
C HIS A 30 -9.18 -11.66 -1.05
N ALA A 31 -9.51 -12.54 -0.09
CA ALA A 31 -9.32 -12.26 1.32
C ALA A 31 -7.82 -12.11 1.67
N GLU A 32 -6.96 -12.92 1.06
CA GLU A 32 -5.50 -12.80 1.23
C GLU A 32 -4.96 -11.50 0.63
N ALA A 33 -5.38 -11.13 -0.58
CA ALA A 33 -4.98 -9.87 -1.19
C ALA A 33 -5.46 -8.65 -0.38
N LEU A 34 -6.67 -8.72 0.17
CA LEU A 34 -7.24 -7.66 1.00
C LEU A 34 -6.51 -7.51 2.34
N GLU A 35 -6.17 -8.63 2.99
CA GLU A 35 -5.42 -8.58 4.24
C GLU A 35 -4.00 -8.05 4.01
N ALA A 36 -3.33 -8.48 2.93
CA ALA A 36 -2.03 -7.95 2.53
C ALA A 36 -2.09 -6.43 2.28
N ALA A 37 -3.09 -5.95 1.55
CA ALA A 37 -3.29 -4.52 1.30
C ALA A 37 -3.47 -3.72 2.60
N ARG A 38 -4.18 -4.27 3.60
CA ARG A 38 -4.37 -3.63 4.91
C ARG A 38 -3.09 -3.56 5.71
N ILE A 39 -2.27 -4.62 5.70
CA ILE A 39 -0.97 -4.64 6.37
C ILE A 39 -0.08 -3.55 5.77
N VAL A 40 0.03 -3.48 4.44
CA VAL A 40 0.84 -2.45 3.75
C VAL A 40 0.31 -1.05 4.00
N ALA A 41 -1.00 -0.84 3.96
CA ALA A 41 -1.61 0.45 4.29
C ALA A 41 -1.28 0.85 5.73
N ALA A 42 -1.40 -0.08 6.69
CA ALA A 42 -1.05 0.15 8.08
C ALA A 42 0.44 0.48 8.23
N GLU A 43 1.35 -0.23 7.55
CA GLU A 43 2.80 0.06 7.60
C GLU A 43 3.14 1.44 7.03
N GLN A 44 2.49 1.87 5.95
CA GLN A 44 2.71 3.21 5.41
C GLN A 44 2.12 4.30 6.30
N GLN A 45 0.97 4.00 6.92
CA GLN A 45 0.31 4.88 7.88
C GLN A 45 1.04 4.94 9.23
N VAL A 46 1.74 3.87 9.63
CA VAL A 46 2.68 3.84 10.75
C VAL A 46 3.90 4.66 10.36
N GLY A 47 3.79 5.96 10.67
CA GLY A 47 4.92 6.86 10.79
C GLY A 47 6.04 6.19 11.57
N GLY A 48 7.27 6.25 11.07
CA GLY A 48 8.42 6.06 11.95
C GLY A 48 8.32 7.06 13.10
N ASP A 49 8.81 6.69 14.27
CA ASP A 49 8.84 7.58 15.42
C ASP A 49 9.54 8.90 15.08
N SER A 50 9.15 10.01 15.73
CA SER A 50 9.97 11.23 15.71
C SER A 50 11.38 10.86 16.11
N ALA A 51 12.33 11.04 15.20
CA ALA A 51 13.71 10.66 15.42
C ALA A 51 14.50 11.91 15.80
N GLU A 52 15.19 11.82 16.94
CA GLU A 52 16.27 12.76 17.26
C GLU A 52 17.53 12.24 16.58
N ILE A 53 17.98 12.96 15.54
CA ILE A 53 19.18 12.63 14.80
C ILE A 53 20.33 13.37 15.48
N SER A 54 21.26 12.63 16.10
CA SER A 54 22.51 13.20 16.60
C SER A 54 23.66 12.83 15.69
N TRP A 55 24.44 13.82 15.26
CA TRP A 55 25.63 13.61 14.43
C TRP A 55 26.76 14.56 14.85
N GLN A 56 28.00 14.12 14.64
CA GLN A 56 29.20 14.87 15.00
C GLN A 56 29.88 15.40 13.74
N ASP A 57 30.17 16.70 13.70
CA ASP A 57 30.87 17.31 12.56
C ASP A 57 32.39 17.01 12.56
N ASP A 58 33.07 17.44 11.49
CA ASP A 58 34.52 17.27 11.30
C ASP A 58 35.37 17.99 12.36
N LYS A 59 34.78 18.91 13.11
CA LYS A 59 35.40 19.67 14.21
C LYS A 59 35.09 19.06 15.57
N GLY A 60 34.41 17.91 15.59
CA GLY A 60 34.04 17.19 16.80
C GLY A 60 32.84 17.79 17.54
N LYS A 61 32.08 18.69 16.92
CA LYS A 61 30.89 19.29 17.54
C LYS A 61 29.66 18.41 17.27
N TRP A 62 28.91 18.12 18.33
CA TRP A 62 27.65 17.40 18.25
C TRP A 62 26.52 18.33 17.79
N HIS A 63 25.67 17.83 16.90
CA HIS A 63 24.46 18.46 16.39
C HIS A 63 23.29 17.53 16.61
N GLU A 64 22.16 18.09 17.03
CA GLU A 64 20.89 17.39 17.23
C GLU A 64 19.85 17.99 16.28
N GLU A 65 19.21 17.15 15.48
CA GLU A 65 18.15 17.53 14.56
C GLU A 65 16.88 16.75 14.87
N TYR A 66 15.75 17.46 14.95
CA TYR A 66 14.46 16.86 15.20
C TYR A 66 13.74 16.61 13.87
N ALA A 67 13.61 15.35 13.49
CA ALA A 67 12.83 14.97 12.32
C ALA A 67 11.37 14.74 12.75
N GLU A 68 10.48 15.68 12.42
CA GLU A 68 9.04 15.50 12.61
C GLU A 68 8.53 14.35 11.72
N GLY A 69 8.04 13.28 12.33
CA GLY A 69 7.45 12.13 11.61
C GLY A 69 6.11 12.42 10.92
N GLY A 70 5.69 13.68 10.84
CA GLY A 70 4.34 14.13 10.50
C GLY A 70 4.02 14.35 9.02
N ASP A 71 5.01 14.30 8.12
CA ASP A 71 4.78 14.55 6.68
C ASP A 71 4.40 13.26 5.93
N ARG A 72 3.36 12.56 6.42
CA ARG A 72 2.94 11.26 5.88
C ARG A 72 1.61 11.31 5.14
N PRO A 73 1.47 10.50 4.07
CA PRO A 73 0.24 10.42 3.30
C PRO A 73 -0.89 9.73 4.06
N GLU A 74 -2.13 10.12 3.78
CA GLU A 74 -3.32 9.36 4.20
C GLU A 74 -3.46 8.10 3.34
N THR A 75 -3.69 6.94 3.95
CA THR A 75 -3.84 5.65 3.22
C THR A 75 -5.29 5.18 3.24
N GLU A 76 -5.81 4.69 2.11
CA GLU A 76 -7.13 4.07 1.99
C GLU A 76 -7.04 2.75 1.22
N VAL A 77 -7.81 1.74 1.63
CA VAL A 77 -7.96 0.47 0.89
C VAL A 77 -9.37 0.43 0.30
N VAL A 78 -9.46 0.37 -1.03
CA VAL A 78 -10.73 0.27 -1.74
C VAL A 78 -10.97 -1.18 -2.12
N ASP A 79 -11.90 -1.80 -1.40
CA ASP A 79 -12.44 -3.13 -1.68
C ASP A 79 -13.71 -3.01 -2.53
N SER A 80 -13.55 -2.51 -3.76
CA SER A 80 -14.68 -2.40 -4.67
C SER A 80 -15.02 -3.79 -5.21
N ARG A 81 -16.25 -4.26 -4.98
CA ARG A 81 -16.85 -5.38 -5.73
C ARG A 81 -16.84 -5.02 -7.22
N TRP A 82 -15.74 -5.39 -7.89
CA TRP A 82 -15.37 -5.00 -9.25
C TRP A 82 -16.59 -5.01 -10.18
N LYS A 83 -17.11 -3.82 -10.52
CA LYS A 83 -18.09 -3.60 -11.58
C LYS A 83 -17.38 -3.04 -12.82
N GLY A 84 -16.31 -3.71 -13.25
CA GLY A 84 -15.49 -3.31 -14.39
C GLY A 84 -15.37 -4.40 -15.46
N GLY A 85 -16.51 -4.88 -15.99
CA GLY A 85 -16.49 -5.84 -17.09
C GLY A 85 -17.85 -6.46 -17.39
N SER A 86 -18.74 -5.71 -18.05
CA SER A 86 -19.84 -6.35 -18.77
C SER A 86 -19.31 -6.89 -20.10
N SER A 87 -19.32 -8.21 -20.27
CA SER A 87 -19.98 -8.92 -21.38
C SER A 87 -19.40 -10.32 -21.61
N ALA A 88 -20.31 -11.29 -21.58
CA ALA A 88 -20.45 -12.42 -22.50
C ALA A 88 -19.31 -13.43 -22.70
N ASP A 89 -19.74 -14.69 -22.74
CA ASP A 89 -19.07 -15.86 -23.33
C ASP A 89 -18.16 -16.69 -22.41
N ALA A 90 -18.78 -17.67 -21.75
CA ALA A 90 -18.25 -19.03 -21.61
C ALA A 90 -19.31 -19.92 -20.96
N SER A 91 -20.32 -20.31 -21.74
CA SER A 91 -20.94 -21.61 -21.53
C SER A 91 -19.96 -22.67 -22.03
N PRO A 92 -19.78 -23.77 -21.28
CA PRO A 92 -19.77 -25.07 -21.92
C PRO A 92 -20.97 -25.82 -21.39
N GLY A 93 -21.94 -26.06 -22.28
CA GLY A 93 -22.93 -27.08 -22.03
C GLY A 93 -22.28 -28.47 -22.11
N ALA A 94 -22.62 -29.33 -21.16
CA ALA A 94 -23.09 -30.69 -21.32
C ALA A 94 -23.27 -31.30 -19.92
#